data_AF-S8BAP3-F1
#
_entry.id   AF-S8BAP3-F1
#
_cell.length_a   1.000
_cell.length_b   1.000
_cell.length_c   1.000
_cell.angle_alpha   90.00
_cell.angle_beta   90.00
_cell.angle_gamma   90.00
#
_symmetry.space_group_name_H-M   'P 1'
#
loop_
_entity.id
_entity.type
_entity.pdbx_description
1 polymer ?
#
loop_
_entity_poly.entity_id
_entity_poly.type
_entity_poly.pdbx_seq_one_letter_code
_entity_poly.pdbx_strand_id
1 'polypeptide(L)'
;MYQNRFASNADDTSNLLDINHYLVLYDLKGFAEGYELRASKNIKEVERGILEARTDFAKLICPIDDQFWGNENREFFSWSAVAFQLVRPERLAFCSYLMEFGFLYDDHVLESSVDGILNTAVEALDATKPSQMIQSFSTADLPEFQKRVLRGTEEIRANLGAKAMQLDPICGKILLDAWKVMLTVSNSHNNRSAFGNYEEYMSWRLVDSGAIWTGKLMLFGLGVKLTEEEEKVANKVLKHCFVALILSNDYFSFDKELEAAAKSGNMEEDAMSNNSVWLFMHWRNIDVDAAKQLVRGLVIEAEGKFLQDREEFLRTAPPNSDGLARFIEQFTLLVPGNTLWAKHCLRYNKQYRTSPVEAVAVAVA
;
A
#
# COMPACT_ATOMS: atom_id res chain seq x y z
N MET A 1 1.13 -34.73 3.35
CA MET A 1 1.54 -33.72 2.35
C MET A 1 0.31 -33.27 1.61
N TYR A 2 -0.27 -32.13 1.97
CA TYR A 2 -1.31 -31.48 1.17
C TYR A 2 -0.60 -30.85 -0.02
N GLN A 3 -0.92 -31.24 -1.26
CA GLN A 3 -0.50 -30.47 -2.42
C GLN A 3 -1.18 -29.10 -2.33
N ASN A 4 -0.40 -28.02 -2.28
CA ASN A 4 -0.94 -26.67 -2.36
C ASN A 4 -1.58 -26.50 -3.74
N ARG A 5 -2.89 -26.74 -3.81
CA ARG A 5 -3.68 -26.69 -5.06
C ARG A 5 -3.67 -25.32 -5.74
N PHE A 6 -3.04 -24.32 -5.12
CA PHE A 6 -2.94 -22.94 -5.62
C PHE A 6 -1.54 -22.60 -6.19
N ALA A 7 -0.53 -23.43 -5.96
CA ALA A 7 0.85 -23.15 -6.36
C ALA A 7 1.02 -22.99 -7.89
N SER A 8 0.25 -23.75 -8.70
CA SER A 8 0.37 -23.71 -10.16
C SER A 8 0.05 -22.34 -10.77
N ASN A 9 -0.86 -21.56 -10.17
CA ASN A 9 -1.21 -20.23 -10.68
C ASN A 9 -0.14 -19.18 -10.38
N ALA A 10 0.63 -19.38 -9.30
CA ALA A 10 1.72 -18.49 -8.95
C ALA A 10 2.85 -18.64 -9.98
N ASP A 11 3.21 -19.87 -10.33
CA ASP A 11 4.26 -20.17 -11.32
C ASP A 11 3.99 -19.55 -12.69
N ASP A 12 2.73 -19.32 -13.09
CA ASP A 12 2.42 -18.68 -14.36
C ASP A 12 2.73 -17.18 -14.38
N THR A 13 2.65 -16.52 -13.22
CA THR A 13 2.63 -15.05 -13.11
C THR A 13 3.86 -14.47 -12.42
N SER A 14 4.58 -15.28 -11.65
CA SER A 14 5.75 -14.87 -10.88
C SER A 14 6.84 -15.93 -10.82
N ASN A 15 8.07 -15.50 -10.52
CA ASN A 15 9.22 -16.35 -10.26
C ASN A 15 9.44 -16.50 -8.76
N LEU A 16 9.74 -17.73 -8.33
CA LEU A 16 10.26 -18.00 -6.99
C LEU A 16 11.65 -17.38 -6.84
N LEU A 17 11.87 -16.69 -5.72
CA LEU A 17 13.16 -16.14 -5.34
C LEU A 17 13.70 -16.88 -4.12
N ASP A 18 15.01 -17.02 -4.01
CA ASP A 18 15.63 -17.59 -2.82
C ASP A 18 15.59 -16.58 -1.66
N ILE A 19 14.55 -16.65 -0.83
CA ILE A 19 14.39 -15.74 0.32
C ILE A 19 15.58 -15.82 1.29
N ASN A 20 16.26 -16.95 1.41
CA ASN A 20 17.41 -17.10 2.32
C ASN A 20 18.59 -16.25 1.85
N HIS A 21 18.79 -16.15 0.54
CA HIS A 21 19.76 -15.24 -0.04
C HIS A 21 19.51 -13.79 0.42
N TYR A 22 18.25 -13.33 0.37
CA TYR A 22 17.89 -11.97 0.79
C TYR A 22 17.94 -11.78 2.31
N LEU A 23 17.51 -12.78 3.11
CA LEU A 23 17.58 -12.74 4.57
C LEU A 23 19.02 -12.59 5.06
N VAL A 24 19.96 -13.33 4.45
CA VAL A 24 21.39 -13.29 4.81
C VAL A 24 22.05 -12.01 4.32
N LEU A 25 21.75 -11.56 3.09
CA LEU A 25 22.41 -10.39 2.51
C LEU A 25 21.94 -9.07 3.10
N TYR A 26 20.64 -8.94 3.40
CA TYR A 26 20.04 -7.62 3.64
C TYR A 26 19.55 -7.39 5.07
N ASP A 27 19.63 -8.39 5.95
CA ASP A 27 19.10 -8.33 7.32
C ASP A 27 17.69 -7.73 7.35
N LEU A 28 16.71 -8.57 6.99
CA LEU A 28 15.29 -8.21 7.05
C LEU A 28 14.76 -8.12 8.49
N LYS A 29 15.65 -8.02 9.49
CA LYS A 29 15.30 -7.90 10.91
C LYS A 29 14.48 -9.08 11.42
N GLY A 30 14.63 -10.27 10.84
CA GLY A 30 13.83 -11.45 11.19
C GLY A 30 12.35 -11.34 10.79
N PHE A 31 11.98 -10.35 9.98
CA PHE A 31 10.67 -10.31 9.33
C PHE A 31 10.62 -11.32 8.19
N ALA A 32 9.41 -11.78 7.89
CA ALA A 32 9.09 -12.71 6.81
C ALA A 32 9.82 -14.07 6.90
N GLU A 33 10.21 -14.50 8.11
CA GLU A 33 10.71 -15.86 8.32
C GLU A 33 9.61 -16.91 8.06
N GLY A 34 9.95 -17.95 7.29
CA GLY A 34 9.00 -19.01 6.91
C GLY A 34 8.08 -18.67 5.74
N TYR A 35 8.27 -17.53 5.09
CA TYR A 35 7.52 -17.13 3.89
C TYR A 35 8.21 -17.54 2.59
N GLU A 36 7.42 -17.69 1.53
CA GLU A 36 7.91 -17.79 0.16
C GLU A 36 8.01 -16.40 -0.47
N LEU A 37 9.18 -16.04 -1.02
CA LEU A 37 9.37 -14.78 -1.73
C LEU A 37 9.22 -14.99 -3.24
N ARG A 38 8.42 -14.12 -3.87
CA ARG A 38 8.21 -14.12 -5.32
C ARG A 38 8.25 -12.72 -5.90
N ALA A 39 8.65 -12.63 -7.16
CA ALA A 39 8.53 -11.43 -7.98
C ALA A 39 7.80 -11.71 -9.30
N SER A 40 7.02 -10.74 -9.78
CA SER A 40 6.26 -10.84 -11.02
C SER A 40 7.17 -11.14 -12.23
N LYS A 41 6.71 -12.00 -13.13
CA LYS A 41 7.34 -12.22 -14.45
C LYS A 41 7.10 -11.05 -15.41
N ASN A 42 6.09 -10.24 -15.12
CA ASN A 42 5.57 -9.20 -16.02
C ASN A 42 6.10 -7.81 -15.63
N ILE A 43 7.40 -7.73 -15.32
CA ILE A 43 8.05 -6.49 -14.84
C ILE A 43 7.82 -5.30 -15.79
N LYS A 44 7.80 -5.54 -17.10
CA LYS A 44 7.52 -4.48 -18.09
C LYS A 44 6.16 -3.82 -17.90
N GLU A 45 5.14 -4.59 -17.51
CA GLU A 45 3.81 -4.03 -17.24
C GLU A 45 3.79 -3.23 -15.94
N VAL A 46 4.56 -3.67 -14.94
CA VAL A 46 4.74 -2.93 -13.68
C VAL A 46 5.40 -1.59 -13.95
N GLU A 47 6.55 -1.59 -14.64
CA GLU A 47 7.31 -0.39 -14.99
C GLU A 47 6.48 0.56 -15.85
N ARG A 48 5.73 0.02 -16.83
CA ARG A 48 4.81 0.80 -17.65
C ARG A 48 3.76 1.53 -16.81
N GLY A 49 3.11 0.82 -15.88
CA GLY A 49 2.11 1.43 -14.99
C GLY A 49 2.69 2.53 -14.11
N ILE A 50 3.87 2.30 -13.53
CA ILE A 50 4.60 3.29 -12.71
C ILE A 50 4.96 4.52 -13.55
N LEU A 51 5.53 4.33 -14.73
CA LEU A 51 5.93 5.42 -15.62
C LEU A 51 4.74 6.26 -16.09
N GLU A 52 3.64 5.61 -16.47
CA GLU A 52 2.38 6.28 -16.84
C GLU A 52 1.88 7.15 -15.68
N ALA A 53 1.83 6.61 -14.45
CA ALA A 53 1.37 7.34 -13.26
C ALA A 53 2.25 8.56 -12.97
N ARG A 54 3.58 8.39 -12.98
CA ARG A 54 4.53 9.49 -12.73
C ARG A 54 4.43 10.57 -13.81
N THR A 55 4.25 10.18 -15.07
CA THR A 55 4.10 11.12 -16.19
C THR A 55 2.83 11.95 -16.05
N ASP A 56 1.71 11.31 -15.78
CA ASP A 56 0.43 11.99 -15.60
C ASP A 56 0.44 12.89 -14.37
N PHE A 57 1.02 12.44 -13.26
CA PHE A 57 1.17 13.22 -12.04
C PHE A 57 2.01 14.48 -12.29
N ALA A 58 3.17 14.35 -12.94
CA ALA A 58 4.03 15.47 -13.31
C ALA A 58 3.31 16.51 -14.20
N LYS A 59 2.54 16.01 -15.16
CA LYS A 59 1.80 16.82 -16.13
C LYS A 59 0.60 17.53 -15.51
N LEU A 60 -0.20 16.82 -14.71
CA LEU A 60 -1.52 17.30 -14.28
C LEU A 60 -1.50 17.91 -12.87
N ILE A 61 -0.64 17.42 -11.97
CA ILE A 61 -0.61 17.83 -10.57
C ILE A 61 0.60 18.73 -10.30
N CYS A 62 1.79 18.15 -10.18
CA CYS A 62 3.02 18.90 -9.91
C CYS A 62 4.27 18.12 -10.36
N PRO A 63 5.38 18.81 -10.68
CA PRO A 63 6.63 18.14 -11.01
C PRO A 63 7.10 17.20 -9.90
N ILE A 64 7.61 16.04 -10.29
CA ILE A 64 8.21 15.07 -9.37
C ILE A 64 9.72 15.31 -9.38
N ASP A 65 10.30 15.61 -8.22
CA ASP A 65 11.75 15.73 -8.04
C ASP A 65 12.35 14.50 -7.33
N ASP A 66 13.67 14.47 -7.17
CA ASP A 66 14.41 13.34 -6.57
C ASP A 66 14.15 13.13 -5.07
N GLN A 67 13.28 13.94 -4.45
CA GLN A 67 12.84 13.73 -3.07
C GLN A 67 11.60 12.84 -3.00
N PHE A 68 10.87 12.65 -4.11
CA PHE A 68 9.57 11.99 -4.13
C PHE A 68 9.59 10.65 -4.86
N TRP A 69 9.38 9.61 -4.06
CA TRP A 69 9.45 8.23 -4.50
C TRP A 69 8.19 7.51 -4.06
N GLY A 70 7.51 6.94 -5.05
CA GLY A 70 6.35 6.09 -4.82
C GLY A 70 6.78 4.67 -4.54
N ASN A 71 6.25 3.76 -5.35
CA ASN A 71 6.51 2.32 -5.27
C ASN A 71 7.66 1.87 -6.19
N GLU A 72 8.18 2.76 -7.04
CA GLU A 72 9.40 2.56 -7.82
C GLU A 72 10.60 2.16 -6.94
N ASN A 73 11.39 1.23 -7.44
CA ASN A 73 12.73 0.94 -6.94
C ASN A 73 13.63 0.65 -8.13
N ARG A 74 14.84 1.23 -8.15
CA ARG A 74 15.78 1.13 -9.27
C ARG A 74 16.82 0.03 -9.07
N GLU A 75 17.19 -0.22 -7.82
CA GLU A 75 18.21 -1.21 -7.46
C GLU A 75 17.60 -2.58 -7.19
N PHE A 76 16.34 -2.60 -6.77
CA PHE A 76 15.58 -3.81 -6.47
C PHE A 76 14.23 -3.79 -7.16
N PHE A 77 13.40 -4.79 -6.87
CA PHE A 77 12.02 -4.82 -7.34
C PHE A 77 11.22 -3.61 -6.83
N SER A 78 10.47 -2.98 -7.74
CA SER A 78 9.38 -2.07 -7.33
C SER A 78 8.37 -2.80 -6.48
N TRP A 79 7.65 -2.09 -5.62
CA TRP A 79 6.69 -2.71 -4.70
C TRP A 79 5.69 -3.57 -5.48
N SER A 80 5.12 -3.03 -6.56
CA SER A 80 4.15 -3.73 -7.39
C SER A 80 4.70 -5.04 -7.97
N ALA A 81 5.99 -5.12 -8.27
CA ALA A 81 6.60 -6.37 -8.75
C ALA A 81 6.66 -7.46 -7.67
N VAL A 82 6.79 -7.10 -6.40
CA VAL A 82 6.84 -8.03 -5.25
C VAL A 82 5.57 -7.98 -4.38
N ALA A 83 4.52 -7.33 -4.84
CA ALA A 83 3.24 -7.23 -4.15
C ALA A 83 2.06 -7.73 -4.99
N PHE A 84 2.20 -7.74 -6.32
CA PHE A 84 1.16 -8.17 -7.27
C PHE A 84 1.59 -9.44 -8.01
N GLN A 85 2.12 -10.42 -7.27
CA GLN A 85 2.70 -11.64 -7.85
C GLN A 85 1.69 -12.55 -8.55
N LEU A 86 0.41 -12.53 -8.17
CA LEU A 86 -0.66 -13.34 -8.75
C LEU A 86 -1.62 -12.51 -9.61
N VAL A 87 -1.41 -11.20 -9.70
CA VAL A 87 -2.23 -10.30 -10.50
C VAL A 87 -2.11 -10.65 -11.96
N ARG A 88 -3.23 -10.61 -12.66
CA ARG A 88 -3.29 -10.94 -14.09
C ARG A 88 -2.44 -9.95 -14.90
N PRO A 89 -1.62 -10.41 -15.87
CA PRO A 89 -0.75 -9.54 -16.64
C PRO A 89 -1.48 -8.36 -17.29
N GLU A 90 -2.68 -8.59 -17.83
CA GLU A 90 -3.48 -7.55 -18.48
C GLU A 90 -4.04 -6.48 -17.54
N ARG A 91 -4.04 -6.73 -16.22
CA ARG A 91 -4.46 -5.77 -15.18
C ARG A 91 -3.28 -5.17 -14.41
N LEU A 92 -2.08 -5.73 -14.56
CA LEU A 92 -0.93 -5.40 -13.72
C LEU A 92 -0.46 -3.96 -13.89
N ALA A 93 -0.41 -3.45 -15.12
CA ALA A 93 -0.03 -2.05 -15.36
C ALA A 93 -1.03 -1.08 -14.72
N PHE A 94 -2.33 -1.37 -14.78
CA PHE A 94 -3.35 -0.55 -14.13
C PHE A 94 -3.23 -0.59 -12.60
N CYS A 95 -2.99 -1.77 -12.02
CA CYS A 95 -2.79 -1.90 -10.57
C CYS A 95 -1.52 -1.16 -10.11
N SER A 96 -0.45 -1.27 -10.89
CA SER A 96 0.83 -0.59 -10.60
C SER A 96 0.70 0.93 -10.73
N TYR A 97 -0.08 1.42 -11.70
CA TYR A 97 -0.41 2.83 -11.82
C TYR A 97 -1.14 3.31 -10.57
N LEU A 98 -2.23 2.63 -10.18
CA LEU A 98 -3.03 3.03 -9.02
C LEU A 98 -2.20 3.09 -7.74
N MET A 99 -1.31 2.12 -7.56
CA MET A 99 -0.43 2.08 -6.40
C MET A 99 0.59 3.22 -6.42
N GLU A 100 1.25 3.48 -7.56
CA GLU A 100 2.18 4.62 -7.70
C GLU A 100 1.48 5.95 -7.45
N PHE A 101 0.29 6.13 -8.03
CA PHE A 101 -0.53 7.32 -7.78
C PHE A 101 -0.89 7.46 -6.30
N GLY A 102 -1.25 6.37 -5.63
CA GLY A 102 -1.54 6.35 -4.19
C GLY A 102 -0.36 6.86 -3.35
N PHE A 103 0.84 6.32 -3.56
CA PHE A 103 2.03 6.75 -2.82
C PHE A 103 2.43 8.20 -3.12
N LEU A 104 2.32 8.65 -4.38
CA LEU A 104 2.59 10.04 -4.73
C LEU A 104 1.56 10.98 -4.10
N TYR A 105 0.28 10.60 -4.12
CA TYR A 105 -0.79 11.39 -3.54
C TYR A 105 -0.62 11.55 -2.02
N ASP A 106 -0.25 10.47 -1.33
CA ASP A 106 0.08 10.45 0.10
C ASP A 106 1.18 11.49 0.43
N ASP A 107 2.33 11.42 -0.26
CA ASP A 107 3.47 12.34 0.01
C ASP A 107 3.21 13.80 -0.40
N HIS A 108 2.57 14.01 -1.55
CA HIS A 108 2.50 15.33 -2.18
C HIS A 108 1.21 16.10 -1.91
N VAL A 109 0.17 15.43 -1.45
CA VAL A 109 -1.14 16.06 -1.24
C VAL A 109 -1.56 15.97 0.21
N LEU A 110 -1.32 14.83 0.85
CA LEU A 110 -1.67 14.64 2.26
C LEU A 110 -0.55 15.15 3.19
N GLU A 111 0.70 14.73 2.99
CA GLU A 111 1.82 15.12 3.87
C GLU A 111 2.28 16.57 3.66
N SER A 112 2.21 17.13 2.44
CA SER A 112 2.77 18.46 2.13
C SER A 112 1.85 19.64 2.48
N SER A 113 0.78 19.45 3.25
CA SER A 113 -0.12 20.51 3.72
C SER A 113 -0.62 21.45 2.60
N VAL A 114 -1.35 20.91 1.62
CA VAL A 114 -2.39 21.72 0.95
C VAL A 114 -3.57 21.82 1.91
N ASP A 115 -3.35 22.50 3.03
CA ASP A 115 -4.30 22.61 4.13
C ASP A 115 -5.61 23.26 3.65
N GLY A 116 -6.73 22.59 3.96
CA GLY A 116 -8.08 23.16 3.88
C GLY A 116 -8.90 22.88 2.62
N ILE A 117 -8.42 22.09 1.66
CA ILE A 117 -9.13 21.91 0.38
C ILE A 117 -9.81 20.53 0.24
N LEU A 118 -9.39 19.55 1.03
CA LEU A 118 -9.74 18.13 0.86
C LEU A 118 -11.21 17.74 1.16
N ASN A 119 -12.09 18.68 1.47
CA ASN A 119 -13.53 18.39 1.63
C ASN A 119 -14.28 18.25 0.29
N THR A 120 -13.69 18.63 -0.86
CA THR A 120 -14.36 18.57 -2.18
C THR A 120 -14.10 17.30 -2.99
N ALA A 121 -13.16 16.44 -2.56
CA ALA A 121 -12.55 15.43 -3.43
C ALA A 121 -13.18 14.01 -3.38
N VAL A 122 -14.17 13.78 -2.50
CA VAL A 122 -14.83 12.47 -2.33
C VAL A 122 -15.89 12.20 -3.41
N GLU A 123 -16.46 13.27 -3.99
CA GLU A 123 -17.61 13.17 -4.90
C GLU A 123 -17.24 12.80 -6.35
N ALA A 124 -16.01 13.07 -6.78
CA ALA A 124 -15.55 12.88 -8.16
C ALA A 124 -15.24 11.42 -8.54
N LEU A 125 -15.22 10.49 -7.57
CA LEU A 125 -15.14 9.05 -7.82
C LEU A 125 -16.50 8.42 -8.18
N ASP A 126 -17.58 9.20 -8.25
CA ASP A 126 -18.91 8.72 -8.64
C ASP A 126 -19.14 8.88 -10.16
N ALA A 127 -18.75 7.87 -10.93
CA ALA A 127 -18.96 7.81 -12.39
C ALA A 127 -20.45 7.84 -12.82
N THR A 128 -21.39 7.76 -11.87
CA THR A 128 -22.85 7.76 -12.15
C THR A 128 -23.50 9.13 -12.01
N LYS A 129 -22.77 10.14 -11.53
CA LYS A 129 -23.28 11.52 -11.42
C LYS A 129 -22.47 12.45 -12.32
N PRO A 130 -23.12 13.20 -13.23
CA PRO A 130 -22.46 14.35 -13.85
C PRO A 130 -22.01 15.29 -12.72
N SER A 131 -20.84 15.89 -12.87
CA SER A 131 -20.12 16.82 -11.98
C SER A 131 -20.94 18.06 -11.57
N GLN A 132 -22.07 17.87 -10.88
CA GLN A 132 -23.07 18.90 -10.57
C GLN A 132 -23.03 19.43 -9.13
N MET A 133 -22.10 18.97 -8.28
CA MET A 133 -21.98 19.47 -6.90
C MET A 133 -20.64 20.18 -6.58
N ILE A 134 -19.98 20.78 -7.58
CA ILE A 134 -18.93 21.80 -7.34
C ILE A 134 -19.56 23.20 -7.12
N GLN A 135 -20.80 23.28 -6.62
CA GLN A 135 -21.51 24.57 -6.46
C GLN A 135 -21.49 25.12 -5.03
N SER A 136 -21.02 24.37 -4.02
CA SER A 136 -21.02 24.83 -2.62
C SER A 136 -19.65 25.28 -2.09
N PHE A 137 -18.55 25.09 -2.84
CA PHE A 137 -17.22 25.56 -2.46
C PHE A 137 -16.63 26.44 -3.57
N SER A 138 -16.45 27.74 -3.30
CA SER A 138 -15.82 28.66 -4.24
C SER A 138 -14.32 28.35 -4.31
N THR A 139 -13.88 27.69 -5.38
CA THR A 139 -12.44 27.51 -5.66
C THR A 139 -11.79 28.80 -6.17
N ALA A 140 -12.54 29.90 -6.33
CA ALA A 140 -12.06 31.13 -6.97
C ALA A 140 -10.86 31.74 -6.22
N ASP A 141 -10.88 31.66 -4.89
CA ASP A 141 -9.90 32.30 -4.00
C ASP A 141 -8.67 31.44 -3.72
N LEU A 142 -8.62 30.20 -4.22
CA LEU A 142 -7.46 29.32 -4.04
C LEU A 142 -6.27 29.76 -4.91
N PRO A 143 -5.03 29.66 -4.41
CA PRO A 143 -3.82 29.75 -5.23
C PRO A 143 -3.87 28.83 -6.46
N GLU A 144 -3.32 29.28 -7.59
CA GLU A 144 -3.35 28.53 -8.86
C GLU A 144 -2.69 27.15 -8.77
N PHE A 145 -1.65 27.01 -7.94
CA PHE A 145 -1.04 25.71 -7.65
C PHE A 145 -2.05 24.73 -7.05
N GLN A 146 -2.81 25.16 -6.04
CA GLN A 146 -3.80 24.32 -5.38
C GLN A 146 -4.97 23.98 -6.30
N LYS A 147 -5.43 24.94 -7.13
CA LYS A 147 -6.42 24.68 -8.19
C LYS A 147 -5.93 23.66 -9.22
N ARG A 148 -4.64 23.66 -9.55
CA ARG A 148 -4.02 22.67 -10.44
C ARG A 148 -4.03 21.30 -9.79
N VAL A 149 -3.58 21.19 -8.52
CA VAL A 149 -3.59 19.92 -7.77
C VAL A 149 -4.98 19.31 -7.73
N LEU A 150 -6.02 20.11 -7.42
CA LEU A 150 -7.41 19.62 -7.43
C LEU A 150 -7.83 19.11 -8.81
N ARG A 151 -7.73 19.95 -9.84
CA ARG A 151 -8.17 19.59 -11.19
C ARG A 151 -7.44 18.37 -11.73
N GLY A 152 -6.12 18.32 -11.54
CA GLY A 152 -5.30 17.18 -11.98
C GLY A 152 -5.64 15.89 -11.22
N THR A 153 -5.86 15.99 -9.91
CA THR A 153 -6.32 14.86 -9.09
C THR A 153 -7.66 14.32 -9.60
N GLU A 154 -8.62 15.20 -9.90
CA GLU A 154 -9.93 14.77 -10.40
C GLU A 154 -9.90 14.20 -11.80
N GLU A 155 -9.09 14.77 -12.69
CA GLU A 155 -8.92 14.23 -14.03
C GLU A 155 -8.31 12.82 -13.98
N ILE A 156 -7.25 12.62 -13.19
CA ILE A 156 -6.64 11.30 -12.99
C ILE A 156 -7.65 10.31 -12.40
N ARG A 157 -8.37 10.70 -11.34
CA ARG A 157 -9.38 9.84 -10.70
C ARG A 157 -10.53 9.45 -11.63
N ALA A 158 -11.06 10.39 -12.39
CA ALA A 158 -12.12 10.13 -13.37
C ALA A 158 -11.65 9.14 -14.45
N ASN A 159 -10.44 9.35 -14.98
CA ASN A 159 -9.83 8.46 -15.98
C ASN A 159 -9.59 7.05 -15.41
N LEU A 160 -9.09 6.95 -14.18
CA LEU A 160 -8.89 5.68 -13.49
C LEU A 160 -10.21 4.96 -13.19
N GLY A 161 -11.24 5.70 -12.78
CA GLY A 161 -12.59 5.19 -12.59
C GLY A 161 -13.17 4.60 -13.87
N ALA A 162 -13.09 5.33 -14.98
CA ALA A 162 -13.53 4.85 -16.28
C ALA A 162 -12.76 3.59 -16.72
N LYS A 163 -11.43 3.58 -16.55
CA LYS A 163 -10.57 2.44 -16.89
C LYS A 163 -10.86 1.20 -16.02
N ALA A 164 -11.09 1.38 -14.72
CA ALA A 164 -11.51 0.29 -13.84
C ALA A 164 -12.82 -0.35 -14.31
N MET A 165 -13.82 0.47 -14.62
CA MET A 165 -15.12 0.01 -15.12
C MET A 165 -15.04 -0.64 -16.49
N GLN A 166 -14.14 -0.17 -17.36
CA GLN A 166 -13.91 -0.78 -18.68
C GLN A 166 -13.26 -2.16 -18.57
N LEU A 167 -12.28 -2.31 -17.67
CA LEU A 167 -11.55 -3.57 -17.48
C LEU A 167 -12.38 -4.63 -16.75
N ASP A 168 -13.14 -4.21 -15.73
CA ASP A 168 -14.00 -5.09 -14.95
C ASP A 168 -15.09 -4.28 -14.23
N PRO A 169 -16.32 -4.20 -14.76
CA PRO A 169 -17.38 -3.39 -14.16
C PRO A 169 -17.74 -3.81 -12.72
N ILE A 170 -17.57 -5.09 -12.39
CA ILE A 170 -17.97 -5.64 -11.09
C ILE A 170 -16.88 -5.37 -10.06
N CYS A 171 -15.65 -5.81 -10.32
CA CYS A 171 -14.53 -5.59 -9.40
C CYS A 171 -14.13 -4.11 -9.36
N GLY A 172 -14.25 -3.41 -10.51
CA GLY A 172 -13.96 -1.99 -10.63
C GLY A 172 -14.87 -1.15 -9.74
N LYS A 173 -16.17 -1.43 -9.70
CA LYS A 173 -17.08 -0.75 -8.77
C LYS A 173 -16.68 -0.96 -7.31
N ILE A 174 -16.38 -2.20 -6.92
CA ILE A 174 -15.96 -2.54 -5.55
C ILE A 174 -14.68 -1.79 -5.16
N LEU A 175 -13.70 -1.73 -6.08
CA LEU A 175 -12.45 -0.99 -5.89
C LEU A 175 -12.71 0.51 -5.71
N LEU A 176 -13.56 1.11 -6.54
CA LEU A 176 -13.88 2.54 -6.47
C LEU A 176 -14.63 2.90 -5.19
N ASP A 177 -15.56 2.04 -4.75
CA ASP A 177 -16.28 2.24 -3.48
C ASP A 177 -15.32 2.17 -2.28
N ALA A 178 -14.36 1.23 -2.28
CA ALA A 178 -13.33 1.16 -1.25
C ALA A 178 -12.39 2.37 -1.25
N TRP A 179 -12.08 2.91 -2.44
CA TRP A 179 -11.24 4.11 -2.56
C TRP A 179 -11.92 5.34 -1.95
N LYS A 180 -13.23 5.53 -2.18
CA LYS A 180 -14.01 6.60 -1.56
C LYS A 180 -13.95 6.54 -0.03
N VAL A 181 -14.08 5.35 0.54
CA VAL A 181 -14.01 5.15 2.00
C VAL A 181 -12.63 5.53 2.54
N MET A 182 -11.55 5.06 1.89
CA MET A 182 -10.18 5.37 2.29
C MET A 182 -9.92 6.89 2.31
N LEU A 183 -10.30 7.59 1.25
CA LEU A 183 -10.16 9.05 1.17
C LEU A 183 -10.96 9.77 2.26
N THR A 184 -12.19 9.32 2.52
CA THR A 184 -13.04 9.91 3.58
C THR A 184 -12.39 9.78 4.96
N VAL A 185 -11.79 8.62 5.27
CA VAL A 185 -11.12 8.39 6.56
C VAL A 185 -9.81 9.17 6.66
N SER A 186 -8.99 9.15 5.62
CA SER A 186 -7.72 9.89 5.57
C SER A 186 -7.96 11.40 5.77
N ASN A 187 -9.03 11.95 5.18
CA ASN A 187 -9.41 13.35 5.34
C ASN A 187 -9.91 13.71 6.74
N SER A 188 -10.34 12.72 7.54
CA SER A 188 -10.81 12.96 8.92
C SER A 188 -9.69 13.10 9.95
N HIS A 189 -8.42 13.00 9.51
CA HIS A 189 -7.24 12.98 10.36
C HIS A 189 -6.95 14.35 11.02
N ASN A 190 -7.23 15.46 10.33
CA ASN A 190 -6.88 16.83 10.79
C ASN A 190 -7.61 17.31 12.07
N ASN A 191 -8.41 16.48 12.73
CA ASN A 191 -9.23 16.85 13.89
C ASN A 191 -9.14 15.83 15.07
N ARG A 192 -8.14 14.93 15.11
CA ARG A 192 -8.07 13.90 16.15
C ARG A 192 -6.99 14.17 17.20
N SER A 193 -7.32 13.90 18.46
CA SER A 193 -6.35 13.77 19.55
C SER A 193 -5.57 12.46 19.44
N ALA A 194 -4.38 12.41 20.06
CA ALA A 194 -3.57 11.19 20.17
C ALA A 194 -4.37 9.96 20.62
N PHE A 195 -4.03 8.79 20.05
CA PHE A 195 -4.63 7.49 20.37
C PHE A 195 -4.34 7.08 21.82
N GLY A 196 -5.36 6.61 22.54
CA GLY A 196 -5.21 6.21 23.94
C GLY A 196 -4.55 4.85 24.15
N ASN A 197 -4.56 3.98 23.13
CA ASN A 197 -3.96 2.65 23.18
C ASN A 197 -3.76 2.04 21.79
N TYR A 198 -3.08 0.88 21.76
CA TYR A 198 -2.76 0.11 20.57
C TYR A 198 -3.99 -0.33 19.78
N GLU A 199 -5.07 -0.76 20.44
CA GLU A 199 -6.27 -1.25 19.79
C GLU A 199 -7.03 -0.13 19.04
N GLU A 200 -7.11 1.05 19.65
CA GLU A 200 -7.68 2.24 19.04
C GLU A 200 -6.88 2.67 17.81
N TYR A 201 -5.55 2.72 17.95
CA TYR A 201 -4.63 3.01 16.85
C TYR A 201 -4.80 2.02 15.69
N MET A 202 -4.72 0.72 15.95
CA MET A 202 -4.80 -0.31 14.90
C MET A 202 -6.15 -0.29 14.18
N SER A 203 -7.24 0.00 14.88
CA SER A 203 -8.57 0.08 14.28
C SER A 203 -8.67 1.22 13.27
N TRP A 204 -8.04 2.36 13.57
CA TRP A 204 -7.95 3.49 12.65
C TRP A 204 -6.94 3.21 11.53
N ARG A 205 -5.72 2.77 11.89
CA ARG A 205 -4.61 2.56 10.97
C ARG A 205 -4.91 1.49 9.92
N LEU A 206 -5.79 0.53 10.22
CA LEU A 206 -6.27 -0.45 9.23
C LEU A 206 -6.90 0.20 7.99
N VAL A 207 -7.59 1.33 8.16
CA VAL A 207 -8.20 2.04 7.04
C VAL A 207 -7.24 3.08 6.46
N ASP A 208 -6.56 3.82 7.33
CA ASP A 208 -5.63 4.90 6.97
C ASP A 208 -4.42 4.40 6.16
N SER A 209 -3.82 3.26 6.54
CA SER A 209 -2.73 2.61 5.79
C SER A 209 -3.11 2.16 4.37
N GLY A 210 -4.40 2.24 4.00
CA GLY A 210 -4.89 1.75 2.72
C GLY A 210 -4.91 0.22 2.60
N ALA A 211 -4.76 -0.54 3.69
CA ALA A 211 -4.74 -2.01 3.65
C ALA A 211 -6.02 -2.61 3.03
N ILE A 212 -7.19 -2.07 3.40
CA ILE A 212 -8.48 -2.51 2.83
C ILE A 212 -8.56 -2.20 1.33
N TRP A 213 -8.18 -0.98 0.94
CA TRP A 213 -8.18 -0.55 -0.46
C TRP A 213 -7.22 -1.40 -1.30
N THR A 214 -6.01 -1.65 -0.79
CA THR A 214 -5.01 -2.53 -1.40
C THR A 214 -5.57 -3.95 -1.57
N GLY A 215 -6.29 -4.48 -0.59
CA GLY A 215 -6.98 -5.76 -0.72
C GLY A 215 -8.03 -5.77 -1.83
N LYS A 216 -8.83 -4.71 -1.98
CA LYS A 216 -9.78 -4.61 -3.10
C LYS A 216 -9.07 -4.43 -4.44
N LEU A 217 -7.93 -3.76 -4.49
CA LEU A 217 -7.09 -3.65 -5.68
C LEU A 217 -6.51 -5.02 -6.08
N MET A 218 -6.10 -5.83 -5.12
CA MET A 218 -5.67 -7.21 -5.36
C MET A 218 -6.81 -8.07 -5.90
N LEU A 219 -8.01 -8.00 -5.31
CA LEU A 219 -9.19 -8.70 -5.83
C LEU A 219 -9.50 -8.29 -7.27
N PHE A 220 -9.41 -7.00 -7.58
CA PHE A 220 -9.50 -6.49 -8.94
C PHE A 220 -8.41 -7.08 -9.84
N GLY A 221 -7.15 -7.06 -9.42
CA GLY A 221 -6.03 -7.62 -10.18
C GLY A 221 -6.16 -9.12 -10.43
N LEU A 222 -6.72 -9.87 -9.48
CA LEU A 222 -7.00 -11.31 -9.59
C LEU A 222 -8.24 -11.62 -10.45
N GLY A 223 -9.14 -10.64 -10.63
CA GLY A 223 -10.46 -10.82 -11.21
C GLY A 223 -11.32 -11.75 -10.35
N VAL A 224 -11.30 -11.53 -9.04
CA VAL A 224 -12.04 -12.31 -8.04
C VAL A 224 -13.03 -11.40 -7.33
N LYS A 225 -14.28 -11.84 -7.25
CA LYS A 225 -15.30 -11.26 -6.37
C LYS A 225 -15.58 -12.23 -5.25
N LEU A 226 -15.40 -11.78 -4.01
CA LEU A 226 -15.79 -12.53 -2.83
C LEU A 226 -17.29 -12.33 -2.54
N THR A 227 -17.93 -13.38 -2.05
CA THR A 227 -19.23 -13.29 -1.38
C THR A 227 -19.08 -12.68 0.01
N GLU A 228 -20.17 -12.21 0.61
CA GLU A 228 -20.16 -11.66 1.98
C GLU A 228 -19.59 -12.65 3.02
N GLU A 229 -19.91 -13.95 2.87
CA GLU A 229 -19.37 -14.98 3.75
C GLU A 229 -17.87 -15.21 3.52
N GLU A 230 -17.41 -15.20 2.27
CA GLU A 230 -15.97 -15.25 1.96
C GLU A 230 -15.23 -14.01 2.46
N GLU A 231 -15.85 -12.83 2.43
CA GLU A 231 -15.26 -11.61 3.02
C GLU A 231 -15.10 -11.74 4.53
N LYS A 232 -16.08 -12.32 5.24
CA LYS A 232 -15.96 -12.61 6.69
C LYS A 232 -14.81 -13.57 6.98
N VAL A 233 -14.66 -14.62 6.17
CA VAL A 233 -13.55 -15.56 6.29
C VAL A 233 -12.22 -14.88 5.99
N ALA A 234 -12.13 -14.11 4.91
CA ALA A 234 -10.94 -13.36 4.55
C ALA A 234 -10.51 -12.40 5.68
N ASN A 235 -11.44 -11.62 6.23
CA ASN A 235 -11.16 -10.69 7.32
C ASN A 235 -10.64 -11.40 8.58
N LYS A 236 -11.14 -12.61 8.86
CA LYS A 236 -10.65 -13.42 9.98
C LYS A 236 -9.23 -13.90 9.74
N VAL A 237 -8.94 -14.47 8.57
CA VAL A 237 -7.63 -15.04 8.23
C VAL A 237 -6.57 -13.96 8.06
N LEU A 238 -6.92 -12.84 7.41
CA LEU A 238 -5.99 -11.75 7.09
C LEU A 238 -5.78 -10.77 8.24
N LYS A 239 -6.49 -10.92 9.36
CA LYS A 239 -6.37 -10.00 10.51
C LYS A 239 -4.91 -9.81 10.93
N HIS A 240 -4.17 -10.89 11.14
CA HIS A 240 -2.78 -10.82 11.55
C HIS A 240 -1.85 -10.40 10.41
N CYS A 241 -2.19 -10.70 9.15
CA CYS A 241 -1.47 -10.19 7.98
C CYS A 241 -1.52 -8.65 7.93
N PHE A 242 -2.70 -8.06 8.12
CA PHE A 242 -2.85 -6.60 8.13
C PHE A 242 -2.06 -5.96 9.27
N VAL A 243 -2.07 -6.55 10.47
CA VAL A 243 -1.24 -6.09 11.58
C VAL A 243 0.24 -6.10 11.20
N ALA A 244 0.74 -7.20 10.64
CA ALA A 244 2.14 -7.31 10.21
C ALA A 244 2.51 -6.25 9.17
N LEU A 245 1.70 -6.09 8.12
CA LEU A 245 1.94 -5.12 7.05
C LEU A 245 1.95 -3.67 7.58
N ILE A 246 0.96 -3.30 8.39
CA ILE A 246 0.85 -1.96 8.97
C ILE A 246 2.06 -1.65 9.85
N LEU A 247 2.36 -2.52 10.81
CA LEU A 247 3.45 -2.28 11.75
C LEU A 247 4.83 -2.38 11.08
N SER A 248 4.98 -3.20 10.04
CA SER A 248 6.19 -3.22 9.23
C SER A 248 6.38 -1.91 8.47
N ASN A 249 5.31 -1.32 7.93
CA ASN A 249 5.35 -0.02 7.30
C ASN A 249 5.80 1.04 8.31
N ASP A 250 5.12 1.16 9.45
CA ASP A 250 5.49 2.11 10.51
C ASP A 250 6.94 1.97 10.93
N TYR A 251 7.45 0.73 11.06
CA TYR A 251 8.83 0.46 11.42
C TYR A 251 9.83 1.01 10.39
N PHE A 252 9.60 0.75 9.10
CA PHE A 252 10.50 1.17 8.02
C PHE A 252 10.33 2.63 7.61
N SER A 253 9.12 3.20 7.73
CA SER A 253 8.82 4.58 7.37
C SER A 253 9.12 5.59 8.49
N PHE A 254 9.28 5.14 9.74
CA PHE A 254 9.47 6.00 10.91
C PHE A 254 10.51 7.11 10.69
N ASP A 255 11.69 6.78 10.17
CA ASP A 255 12.77 7.77 10.02
C ASP A 255 12.43 8.83 8.94
N LYS A 256 11.70 8.44 7.88
CA LYS A 256 11.18 9.37 6.86
C LYS A 256 10.14 10.30 7.48
N GLU A 257 9.18 9.74 8.21
CA GLU A 257 8.06 10.47 8.81
C GLU A 257 8.53 11.44 9.90
N LEU A 258 9.49 11.03 10.74
CA LEU A 258 10.12 11.89 11.73
C LEU A 258 10.80 13.10 11.10
N GLU A 259 11.51 12.90 9.99
CA GLU A 259 12.13 14.00 9.27
C GLU A 259 11.08 14.93 8.63
N ALA A 260 9.99 14.38 8.10
CA ALA A 260 8.89 15.18 7.55
C ALA A 260 8.23 16.06 8.62
N ALA A 261 7.93 15.48 9.79
CA ALA A 261 7.41 16.21 10.96
C ALA A 261 8.37 17.31 11.44
N ALA A 262 9.68 17.02 11.50
CA ALA A 262 10.68 18.01 11.88
C ALA A 262 10.76 19.19 10.87
N LYS A 263 10.59 18.93 9.57
CA LYS A 263 10.64 19.96 8.52
C LYS A 263 9.39 20.83 8.45
N SER A 264 8.22 20.28 8.73
CA SER A 264 6.96 21.03 8.72
C SER A 264 6.85 22.01 9.90
N GLY A 265 7.82 22.00 10.83
CA GLY A 265 7.77 22.78 12.06
C GLY A 265 6.72 22.24 13.04
N ASN A 266 6.04 21.15 12.68
CA ASN A 266 5.04 20.48 13.46
C ASN A 266 5.75 19.44 14.34
N MET A 267 6.48 19.90 15.36
CA MET A 267 7.02 19.05 16.43
C MET A 267 6.12 19.09 17.68
N GLU A 268 4.83 19.32 17.50
CA GLU A 268 3.84 19.10 18.56
C GLU A 268 3.68 17.58 18.80
N GLU A 269 3.15 17.19 19.99
CA GLU A 269 2.99 15.78 20.40
C GLU A 269 2.24 14.90 19.37
N ASP A 270 1.45 15.53 18.49
CA ASP A 270 0.55 14.86 17.55
C ASP A 270 1.15 14.59 16.15
N ALA A 271 2.31 15.15 15.80
CA ALA A 271 2.80 15.13 14.41
C ALA A 271 3.23 13.75 13.89
N MET A 272 3.53 12.82 14.79
CA MET A 272 3.80 11.41 14.48
C MET A 272 2.77 10.47 15.12
N SER A 273 1.59 10.99 15.45
CA SER A 273 0.50 10.20 16.06
C SER A 273 -0.03 9.08 15.16
N ASN A 274 0.33 9.08 13.87
CA ASN A 274 -0.01 8.03 12.90
C ASN A 274 1.02 6.87 12.83
N ASN A 275 2.10 6.90 13.62
CA ASN A 275 3.14 5.86 13.60
C ASN A 275 3.23 5.12 14.94
N SER A 276 3.11 3.78 14.92
CA SER A 276 3.17 2.97 16.14
C SER A 276 4.47 3.09 16.92
N VAL A 277 5.63 3.29 16.29
CA VAL A 277 6.91 3.47 16.99
C VAL A 277 6.84 4.72 17.88
N TRP A 278 6.35 5.84 17.35
CA TRP A 278 6.15 7.06 18.12
C TRP A 278 5.16 6.85 19.26
N LEU A 279 4.02 6.22 18.99
CA LEU A 279 3.00 5.96 20.00
C LEU A 279 3.54 5.07 21.13
N PHE A 280 4.32 4.03 20.83
CA PHE A 280 4.93 3.18 21.85
C PHE A 280 5.98 3.89 22.69
N MET A 281 6.76 4.81 22.11
CA MET A 281 7.66 5.67 22.90
C MET A 281 6.88 6.40 23.99
N HIS A 282 5.71 6.96 23.66
CA HIS A 282 4.88 7.73 24.59
C HIS A 282 4.09 6.86 25.56
N TRP A 283 3.40 5.82 25.06
CA TRP A 283 2.60 4.93 25.89
C TRP A 283 3.43 4.15 26.92
N ARG A 284 4.71 3.89 26.62
CA ARG A 284 5.59 3.08 27.48
C ARG A 284 6.72 3.89 28.11
N ASN A 285 6.88 5.16 27.75
CA ASN A 285 8.00 6.01 28.16
C ASN A 285 9.37 5.34 27.92
N ILE A 286 9.59 4.93 26.66
CA ILE A 286 10.80 4.25 26.19
C ILE A 286 11.42 5.02 25.03
N ASP A 287 12.71 4.79 24.80
CA ASP A 287 13.40 5.38 23.64
C ASP A 287 12.98 4.72 22.32
N VAL A 288 13.40 5.35 21.21
CA VAL A 288 13.09 4.92 19.85
C VAL A 288 13.59 3.51 19.55
N ASP A 289 14.75 3.12 20.06
CA ASP A 289 15.34 1.80 19.80
C ASP A 289 14.52 0.70 20.49
N ALA A 290 14.14 0.92 21.74
CA ALA A 290 13.26 0.04 22.49
C ALA A 290 11.86 -0.04 21.86
N ALA A 291 11.31 1.09 21.39
CA ALA A 291 10.03 1.11 20.68
C ALA A 291 10.08 0.35 19.35
N LYS A 292 11.13 0.56 18.54
CA LYS A 292 11.37 -0.21 17.31
C LYS A 292 11.50 -1.71 17.61
N GLN A 293 12.21 -2.10 18.67
CA GLN A 293 12.30 -3.51 19.09
C GLN A 293 10.94 -4.10 19.48
N LEU A 294 10.10 -3.33 20.17
CA LEU A 294 8.75 -3.75 20.54
C LEU A 294 7.88 -3.93 19.28
N VAL A 295 7.84 -2.94 18.39
CA VAL A 295 7.08 -3.00 17.12
C VAL A 295 7.55 -4.17 16.26
N ARG A 296 8.87 -4.38 16.16
CA ARG A 296 9.47 -5.53 15.49
C ARG A 296 8.96 -6.86 16.07
N GLY A 297 8.90 -6.98 17.39
CA GLY A 297 8.35 -8.18 18.06
C GLY A 297 6.89 -8.43 17.71
N LEU A 298 6.07 -7.37 17.67
CA LEU A 298 4.65 -7.46 17.28
C LEU A 298 4.46 -7.88 15.82
N VAL A 299 5.31 -7.38 14.91
CA VAL A 299 5.30 -7.79 13.49
C VAL A 299 5.57 -9.30 13.38
N ILE A 300 6.66 -9.79 13.99
CA ILE A 300 7.05 -11.20 13.92
C ILE A 300 5.95 -12.10 14.52
N GLU A 301 5.36 -11.71 15.65
CA GLU A 301 4.26 -12.44 16.26
C GLU A 301 3.04 -12.50 15.33
N ALA A 302 2.69 -11.37 14.69
CA ALA A 302 1.56 -11.29 13.76
C ALA A 302 1.82 -12.11 12.48
N GLU A 303 3.03 -12.08 11.93
CA GLU A 303 3.44 -12.90 10.79
C GLU A 303 3.29 -14.40 11.10
N GLY A 304 3.76 -14.85 12.26
CA GLY A 304 3.63 -16.24 12.69
C GLY A 304 2.17 -16.67 12.89
N LYS A 305 1.35 -15.81 13.49
CA LYS A 305 -0.10 -16.06 13.65
C LYS A 305 -0.82 -16.11 12.31
N PHE A 306 -0.46 -15.25 11.35
CA PHE A 306 -1.04 -15.26 10.02
C PHE A 306 -0.73 -16.57 9.28
N LEU A 307 0.51 -17.06 9.33
CA LEU A 307 0.84 -18.36 8.73
C LEU A 307 0.00 -19.50 9.34
N GLN A 308 -0.24 -19.49 10.66
CA GLN A 308 -1.11 -20.46 11.31
C GLN A 308 -2.57 -20.35 10.83
N ASP A 309 -3.12 -19.13 10.76
CA ASP A 309 -4.48 -18.88 10.28
C ASP A 309 -4.66 -19.31 8.82
N ARG A 310 -3.65 -19.08 7.97
CA ARG A 310 -3.62 -19.52 6.57
C ARG A 310 -3.62 -21.04 6.48
N GLU A 311 -2.75 -21.73 7.22
CA GLU A 311 -2.68 -23.19 7.19
C GLU A 311 -4.00 -23.83 7.66
N GLU A 312 -4.61 -23.27 8.71
CA GLU A 312 -5.92 -23.73 9.17
C GLU A 312 -7.02 -23.50 8.13
N PHE A 313 -7.00 -22.34 7.46
CA PHE A 313 -7.90 -22.08 6.34
C PHE A 313 -7.70 -23.10 5.22
N LEU A 314 -6.46 -23.33 4.76
CA LEU A 314 -6.18 -24.27 3.66
C LEU A 314 -6.63 -25.71 3.98
N ARG A 315 -6.53 -26.12 5.25
CA ARG A 315 -7.00 -27.42 5.73
C ARG A 315 -8.53 -27.55 5.74
N THR A 316 -9.24 -26.45 6.01
CA THR A 316 -10.70 -26.44 6.20
C THR A 316 -11.46 -25.84 5.01
N ALA A 317 -10.75 -25.33 4.01
CA ALA A 317 -11.28 -24.61 2.87
C ALA A 317 -12.27 -25.46 2.06
N PRO A 318 -13.49 -24.95 1.79
CA PRO A 318 -14.44 -25.62 0.92
C PRO A 318 -13.88 -25.85 -0.49
N PRO A 319 -14.33 -26.89 -1.22
CA PRO A 319 -13.88 -27.15 -2.59
C PRO A 319 -13.99 -25.93 -3.52
N ASN A 320 -15.04 -25.12 -3.40
CA ASN A 320 -15.31 -23.98 -4.29
C ASN A 320 -14.70 -22.64 -3.85
N SER A 321 -13.71 -22.64 -2.96
CA SER A 321 -13.11 -21.42 -2.38
C SER A 321 -11.86 -20.90 -3.12
N ASP A 322 -11.69 -21.25 -4.40
CA ASP A 322 -10.45 -20.96 -5.13
C ASP A 322 -10.14 -19.46 -5.24
N GLY A 323 -11.18 -18.63 -5.41
CA GLY A 323 -11.03 -17.17 -5.43
C GLY A 323 -10.51 -16.63 -4.10
N LEU A 324 -11.14 -17.04 -2.99
CA LEU A 324 -10.75 -16.65 -1.63
C LEU A 324 -9.34 -17.13 -1.29
N ALA A 325 -9.00 -18.37 -1.64
CA ALA A 325 -7.68 -18.91 -1.37
C ALA A 325 -6.58 -18.20 -2.16
N ARG A 326 -6.81 -17.87 -3.44
CA ARG A 326 -5.89 -17.03 -4.22
C ARG A 326 -5.72 -15.63 -3.62
N PHE A 327 -6.78 -15.08 -3.06
CA PHE A 327 -6.73 -13.78 -2.39
C PHE A 327 -5.88 -13.84 -1.11
N ILE A 328 -6.05 -14.87 -0.28
CA ILE A 328 -5.22 -15.10 0.91
C ILE A 328 -3.76 -15.36 0.51
N GLU A 329 -3.53 -16.13 -0.55
CA GLU A 329 -2.18 -16.40 -1.06
C GLU A 329 -1.49 -15.14 -1.56
N GLN A 330 -2.22 -14.25 -2.27
CA GLN A 330 -1.67 -12.97 -2.70
C GLN A 330 -1.17 -12.12 -1.51
N PHE A 331 -1.89 -12.13 -0.39
CA PHE A 331 -1.42 -11.47 0.85
C PHE A 331 -0.24 -12.19 1.50
N THR A 332 -0.21 -13.52 1.41
CA THR A 332 0.92 -14.33 1.89
C THR A 332 2.20 -13.96 1.17
N LEU A 333 2.14 -13.83 -0.15
CA LEU A 333 3.28 -13.41 -0.97
C LEU A 333 3.62 -11.92 -0.80
N LEU A 334 2.63 -11.09 -0.47
CA LEU A 334 2.86 -9.67 -0.19
C LEU A 334 3.78 -9.46 1.00
N VAL A 335 3.62 -10.20 2.10
CA VAL A 335 4.40 -9.99 3.35
C VAL A 335 5.92 -9.93 3.09
N PRO A 336 6.57 -10.97 2.53
CA PRO A 336 8.01 -10.93 2.27
C PRO A 336 8.39 -9.89 1.22
N GLY A 337 7.55 -9.67 0.21
CA GLY A 337 7.81 -8.68 -0.84
C GLY A 337 7.76 -7.24 -0.32
N ASN A 338 6.80 -6.93 0.55
CA ASN A 338 6.69 -5.64 1.22
C ASN A 338 7.90 -5.37 2.10
N THR A 339 8.33 -6.36 2.89
CA THR A 339 9.53 -6.28 3.73
C THR A 339 10.79 -6.02 2.91
N LEU A 340 11.00 -6.80 1.83
CA LEU A 340 12.15 -6.62 0.95
C LEU A 340 12.12 -5.23 0.29
N TRP A 341 10.98 -4.81 -0.24
CA TRP A 341 10.84 -3.49 -0.83
C TRP A 341 11.10 -2.39 0.19
N ALA A 342 10.45 -2.41 1.36
CA ALA A 342 10.55 -1.35 2.36
C ALA A 342 11.98 -1.17 2.88
N LYS A 343 12.75 -2.26 2.96
CA LYS A 343 14.16 -2.23 3.35
C LYS A 343 15.07 -1.48 2.36
N HIS A 344 14.69 -1.41 1.09
CA HIS A 344 15.54 -0.89 0.02
C HIS A 344 14.89 0.21 -0.84
N CYS A 345 13.62 0.54 -0.61
CA CYS A 345 12.92 1.46 -1.48
C CYS A 345 13.47 2.87 -1.32
N LEU A 346 13.50 3.59 -2.44
CA LEU A 346 13.92 4.98 -2.52
C LEU A 346 13.05 5.88 -1.63
N ARG A 347 11.80 5.48 -1.40
CA ARG A 347 10.83 6.16 -0.53
C ARG A 347 11.32 6.28 0.91
N TYR A 348 11.76 5.19 1.54
CA TYR A 348 12.20 5.22 2.94
C TYR A 348 13.71 5.41 3.09
N ASN A 349 14.50 5.01 2.09
CA ASN A 349 15.94 4.85 2.21
C ASN A 349 16.70 5.81 1.28
N LYS A 350 17.12 6.96 1.83
CA LYS A 350 17.80 8.01 1.07
C LYS A 350 19.13 7.59 0.46
N GLN A 351 19.84 6.67 1.10
CA GLN A 351 21.14 6.20 0.62
C GLN A 351 21.08 5.58 -0.78
N TYR A 352 19.91 5.06 -1.19
CA TYR A 352 19.73 4.46 -2.52
C TYR A 352 19.29 5.49 -3.59
N ARG A 353 19.03 6.75 -3.21
CA ARG A 353 18.60 7.81 -4.15
C ARG A 353 19.75 8.39 -4.98
N THR A 354 20.97 8.35 -4.44
CA THR A 354 22.17 8.97 -5.04
C THR A 354 23.18 7.96 -5.58
N SER A 355 22.85 6.66 -5.54
CA SER A 355 23.70 5.63 -6.10
C SER A 355 23.82 5.83 -7.61
N PRO A 356 25.04 5.90 -8.20
CA PRO A 356 25.18 5.73 -9.63
C PRO A 356 24.48 4.44 -10.01
N VAL A 357 23.74 4.43 -11.12
CA VAL A 357 23.09 3.22 -11.64
C VAL A 357 24.19 2.22 -12.08
N GLU A 358 24.88 1.59 -11.14
CA GLU A 358 25.48 0.29 -11.34
C GLU A 358 24.32 -0.67 -11.15
N ALA A 359 23.58 -0.88 -12.25
CA ALA A 359 22.52 -1.87 -12.32
C ALA A 359 23.08 -3.18 -11.80
N VAL A 360 22.65 -3.57 -10.59
CA VAL A 360 22.79 -4.92 -10.09
C VAL A 360 21.81 -5.75 -10.92
N ALA A 361 22.26 -6.11 -12.12
CA ALA A 361 21.66 -7.16 -12.91
C ALA A 361 21.90 -8.48 -12.16
N VAL A 362 21.11 -8.73 -11.12
CA VAL A 362 21.14 -9.99 -10.39
C VAL A 362 19.77 -10.65 -10.48
N ALA A 363 19.79 -11.72 -11.26
CA ALA A 363 18.91 -12.89 -11.21
C ALA A 363 17.44 -12.72 -11.64
N VAL A 364 17.24 -12.48 -12.93
CA VAL A 364 16.21 -13.23 -13.69
C VAL A 364 16.88 -13.83 -14.92
N ALA A 365 17.57 -14.96 -14.72
CA ALA A 365 18.05 -15.84 -15.78
C ALA A 365 17.65 -17.27 -15.42
#